data_AF-A0A1G7Y089-F1
#
_entry.id   AF-A0A1G7Y089-F1
#
_cell.length_a   1.000
_cell.length_b   1.000
_cell.length_c   1.000
_cell.angle_alpha   90.00
_cell.angle_beta   90.00
_cell.angle_gamma   90.00
#
_symmetry.space_group_name_H-M   'P 1'
#
loop_
_entity.id
_entity.type
_entity.pdbx_description
1 polymer ?
#
loop_
_entity_poly.entity_id
_entity_poly.type
_entity_poly.pdbx_seq_one_letter_code
_entity_poly.pdbx_strand_id
1 'polypeptide(L)'
;MIFFKPEFRNQQGEIVNVVNAKGRAIGYIAYLYKEDKELYIMGQLNEEGEKQNFIDMTASFIDGLKKAILGDGEKEPNIYIHLGGQLLQLDNEDNGEEK
;
A
#
# COMPACT_ATOMS: atom_id res chain seq x y z
N MET A 1 7.22 0.41 14.40
CA MET A 1 7.55 1.56 13.54
C MET A 1 7.72 1.07 12.12
N ILE A 2 7.05 1.74 11.18
CA ILE A 2 6.96 1.37 9.78
C ILE A 2 7.32 2.55 8.89
N PHE A 3 7.65 2.26 7.64
CA PHE A 3 8.06 3.25 6.64
C PHE A 3 7.46 2.92 5.29
N PHE A 4 7.24 3.95 4.48
CA PHE A 4 6.88 3.79 3.08
C PHE A 4 8.14 3.70 2.22
N LYS A 5 8.16 2.71 1.34
CA LYS A 5 9.23 2.46 0.37
C LYS A 5 8.61 2.35 -1.02
N PRO A 6 8.76 3.36 -1.90
CA PRO A 6 8.29 3.28 -3.28
C PRO A 6 8.84 2.02 -3.97
N GLU A 7 7.96 1.32 -4.69
CA GLU A 7 8.31 0.10 -5.42
C GLU A 7 8.13 0.28 -6.93
N PHE A 8 7.00 0.81 -7.36
CA PHE A 8 6.70 1.00 -8.77
C PHE A 8 5.84 2.26 -8.96
N ARG A 9 6.13 3.05 -9.99
CA ARG A 9 5.36 4.25 -10.34
C ARG A 9 5.20 4.35 -11.85
N ASN A 10 4.02 4.75 -12.29
CA ASN A 10 3.74 5.13 -13.68
C ASN A 10 2.85 6.39 -13.73
N GLN A 11 2.35 6.72 -14.92
CA GLN A 11 1.46 7.86 -15.16
C GLN A 11 0.03 7.66 -14.64
N GLN A 12 -0.30 6.56 -14.01
CA GLN A 12 -1.66 6.27 -13.53
C GLN A 12 -1.67 5.88 -12.06
N GLY A 13 -0.52 5.79 -11.40
CA GLY A 13 -0.48 5.30 -10.04
C GLY A 13 0.90 4.90 -9.56
N GLU A 14 0.91 4.39 -8.33
CA GLU A 14 2.11 3.95 -7.64
C GLU A 14 1.78 2.82 -6.67
N ILE A 15 2.74 1.91 -6.51
CA ILE A 15 2.79 0.90 -5.47
C ILE A 15 3.89 1.30 -4.49
N VAL A 16 3.53 1.33 -3.22
CA VAL A 16 4.40 1.73 -2.10
C VAL A 16 4.39 0.61 -1.08
N ASN A 17 5.54 -0.01 -0.84
CA ASN A 17 5.70 -1.01 0.19
C ASN A 17 5.67 -0.37 1.58
N VAL A 18 5.05 -1.07 2.51
CA VAL A 18 5.13 -0.79 3.95
C VAL A 18 6.22 -1.69 4.50
N VAL A 19 7.31 -1.10 5.00
CA VAL A 19 8.43 -1.85 5.56
C VAL A 19 8.61 -1.56 7.04
N ASN A 20 9.01 -2.57 7.81
CA ASN A 20 9.38 -2.36 9.21
C ASN A 20 10.82 -1.83 9.34
N ALA A 21 11.26 -1.54 10.58
CA ALA A 21 12.61 -1.06 10.87
C ALA A 21 13.75 -2.00 10.44
N LYS A 22 13.45 -3.27 10.12
CA LYS A 22 14.43 -4.23 9.57
C LYS A 22 14.44 -4.24 8.03
N GLY A 23 13.68 -3.35 7.39
CA GLY A 23 13.56 -3.27 5.93
C GLY A 23 12.68 -4.36 5.30
N ARG A 24 11.99 -5.17 6.11
CA ARG A 24 11.11 -6.24 5.62
C ARG A 24 9.78 -5.66 5.18
N ALA A 25 9.29 -6.04 4.00
CA ALA A 25 7.95 -5.72 3.56
C ALA A 25 6.91 -6.45 4.44
N ILE A 26 5.99 -5.68 5.00
CA ILE A 26 4.93 -6.14 5.91
C ILE A 26 3.55 -5.71 5.41
N GLY A 27 3.48 -5.14 4.21
CA GLY A 27 2.28 -4.61 3.61
C GLY A 27 2.58 -3.73 2.41
N TYR A 28 1.53 -3.16 1.83
CA TYR A 28 1.64 -2.19 0.75
C TYR A 28 0.45 -1.22 0.76
N ILE A 29 0.63 -0.10 0.08
CA ILE A 29 -0.44 0.77 -0.41
C ILE A 29 -0.22 0.97 -1.90
N ALA A 30 -1.28 0.86 -2.67
CA ALA A 30 -1.29 1.22 -4.08
C ALA A 30 -2.39 2.26 -4.31
N TYR A 31 -2.13 3.23 -5.18
CA TYR A 31 -3.20 4.06 -5.72
C TYR A 31 -3.20 4.01 -7.23
N LEU A 32 -4.39 4.08 -7.80
CA LEU A 32 -4.65 4.18 -9.23
C LEU A 32 -5.56 5.37 -9.45
N TYR A 33 -5.18 6.25 -10.37
CA TYR A 33 -6.02 7.34 -10.83
C TYR A 33 -6.36 7.15 -12.30
N LYS A 34 -7.64 7.35 -12.62
CA LYS A 34 -8.12 7.40 -14.00
C LYS A 34 -8.42 8.84 -14.39
N GLU A 35 -8.30 9.13 -15.68
CA GLU A 35 -8.45 10.48 -16.25
C GLU A 35 -9.80 11.14 -15.87
N ASP A 36 -10.84 10.36 -15.56
CA ASP A 36 -12.15 10.83 -15.10
C ASP A 36 -12.20 11.34 -13.64
N LYS A 37 -11.04 11.59 -13.03
CA LYS A 37 -10.86 11.97 -11.62
C LYS A 37 -11.44 10.92 -10.67
N GLU A 38 -11.22 9.66 -10.99
CA GLU A 38 -11.49 8.55 -10.08
C GLU A 38 -10.18 8.14 -9.43
N LEU A 39 -10.15 8.13 -8.09
CA LEU A 39 -9.00 7.70 -7.30
C LEU A 39 -9.37 6.41 -6.59
N TYR A 40 -8.62 5.35 -6.86
CA TYR A 40 -8.71 4.07 -6.19
C TYR A 40 -7.48 3.91 -5.29
N ILE A 41 -7.70 3.49 -4.06
CA ILE A 41 -6.65 3.26 -3.08
C ILE A 41 -6.84 1.85 -2.54
N MET A 42 -5.81 1.04 -2.67
CA MET A 42 -5.77 -0.32 -2.17
C MET A 42 -4.65 -0.43 -1.16
N GLY A 43 -4.82 -1.25 -0.12
CA GLY A 43 -3.74 -1.48 0.82
C GLY A 43 -3.92 -2.76 1.60
N GLN A 44 -2.80 -3.26 2.10
CA GLN A 44 -2.78 -4.43 2.97
C GLN A 44 -1.66 -4.27 3.99
N LEU A 45 -1.94 -4.58 5.24
CA LEU A 45 -0.93 -4.75 6.28
C LEU A 45 -1.03 -6.16 6.84
N ASN A 46 0.07 -6.90 6.80
CA ASN A 46 0.13 -8.28 7.31
C ASN A 46 0.42 -8.33 8.82
N GLU A 47 1.16 -7.35 9.35
CA GLU A 47 1.62 -7.34 10.74
C GLU A 47 0.65 -6.55 11.64
N GLU A 48 -0.25 -7.25 12.33
CA GLU A 48 -1.30 -6.64 13.18
C GLU A 48 -0.75 -5.72 14.28
N GLY A 49 0.45 -5.98 14.78
CA GLY A 49 1.10 -5.17 15.81
C GLY A 49 1.41 -3.73 15.38
N GLU A 50 1.43 -3.45 14.07
CA GLU A 50 1.69 -2.13 13.50
C GLU A 50 0.40 -1.42 13.03
N LYS A 51 -0.78 -1.97 13.34
CA LYS A 51 -2.08 -1.46 12.88
C LYS A 51 -2.26 0.04 13.09
N GLN A 52 -1.98 0.55 14.29
CA GLN A 52 -2.20 1.96 14.59
C GLN A 52 -1.27 2.86 13.77
N ASN A 53 0.02 2.52 13.73
CA ASN A 53 1.01 3.26 12.94
C ASN A 53 0.63 3.27 11.45
N PHE A 54 0.13 2.15 10.94
CA PHE A 54 -0.34 2.04 9.57
C PHE A 54 -1.57 2.91 9.30
N ILE A 55 -2.55 2.93 10.20
CA ILE A 55 -3.73 3.81 10.08
C ILE A 55 -3.30 5.27 10.04
N ASP A 56 -2.46 5.71 10.98
CA ASP A 56 -2.06 7.11 11.09
C ASP A 56 -1.29 7.60 9.86
N MET A 57 -0.35 6.78 9.37
CA MET A 57 0.41 7.08 8.16
C MET A 57 -0.46 7.05 6.90
N THR A 58 -1.33 6.06 6.78
CA THR A 58 -2.19 5.88 5.60
C THR A 58 -3.23 6.99 5.51
N ALA A 59 -3.82 7.42 6.62
CA ALA A 59 -4.77 8.52 6.65
C ALA A 59 -4.16 9.82 6.11
N SER A 60 -2.96 10.19 6.59
CA SER A 60 -2.25 11.39 6.13
C SER A 60 -1.86 11.29 4.64
N PHE A 61 -1.47 10.09 4.20
CA PHE A 61 -1.12 9.83 2.80
C PHE A 61 -2.33 9.95 1.87
N ILE A 62 -3.48 9.38 2.26
CA ILE A 62 -4.73 9.46 1.50
C ILE A 62 -5.22 10.90 1.39
N ASP A 63 -5.14 11.69 2.46
CA ASP A 63 -5.52 13.11 2.44
C ASP A 63 -4.67 13.90 1.43
N GLY A 64 -3.36 13.65 1.40
CA GLY A 64 -2.45 14.23 0.41
C GLY A 64 -2.82 13.83 -1.03
N LEU A 65 -3.11 12.55 -1.28
CA LEU A 65 -3.52 12.06 -2.59
C LEU A 65 -4.86 12.66 -3.05
N LYS A 66 -5.84 12.75 -2.14
CA LYS A 66 -7.14 13.37 -2.42
C LYS A 66 -6.95 14.81 -2.90
N LYS A 67 -6.18 15.61 -2.16
CA LYS A 67 -5.90 17.01 -2.55
C LYS A 67 -5.19 17.10 -3.89
N ALA A 68 -4.19 16.25 -4.14
CA ALA A 68 -3.40 16.29 -5.37
C ALA A 68 -4.18 15.85 -6.62
N ILE A 69 -5.08 14.86 -6.49
CA ILE A 69 -5.74 14.20 -7.64
C ILE A 69 -7.19 14.65 -7.80
N LEU A 70 -7.94 14.78 -6.70
CA LEU A 70 -9.37 15.12 -6.72
C LEU A 70 -9.62 16.63 -6.51
N GLY A 71 -8.65 17.34 -5.93
CA GLY A 71 -8.77 18.76 -5.59
C GLY A 71 -9.70 19.03 -4.41
N ASP A 72 -10.14 20.28 -4.25
CA ASP A 72 -10.99 20.73 -3.12
C ASP A 72 -12.49 20.41 -3.30
N GLY A 73 -12.85 19.52 -4.23
CA GLY A 73 -14.23 19.14 -4.49
C GLY A 73 -14.76 18.08 -3.50
N GLU A 74 -16.07 17.78 -3.57
CA GLU A 74 -16.70 16.74 -2.74
C GLU A 74 -16.44 15.30 -3.20
N LYS A 75 -15.53 15.08 -4.16
CA LYS A 75 -15.20 13.72 -4.62
C LYS A 75 -14.34 13.00 -3.57
N GLU A 76 -14.78 11.82 -3.17
CA GLU A 76 -14.03 10.91 -2.29
C GLU A 76 -13.36 9.79 -3.08
N PRO A 77 -12.19 9.31 -2.65
CA PRO A 77 -11.55 8.13 -3.23
C PRO A 77 -12.30 6.83 -2.88
N ASN A 78 -12.19 5.84 -3.76
CA ASN A 78 -12.58 4.47 -3.47
C ASN A 78 -11.46 3.78 -2.69
N ILE A 79 -11.69 3.41 -1.44
CA ILE A 79 -10.65 2.88 -0.55
C ILE A 79 -10.95 1.43 -0.16
N TYR A 80 -9.98 0.54 -0.38
CA TYR A 80 -10.01 -0.86 0.03
C TYR A 80 -8.72 -1.21 0.78
N ILE A 81 -8.79 -1.27 2.12
CA ILE A 81 -7.63 -1.56 2.96
C ILE A 81 -7.90 -2.79 3.81
N HIS A 82 -7.01 -3.77 3.72
CA HIS A 82 -7.03 -5.00 4.50
C HIS A 82 -6.00 -4.95 5.64
N LEU A 83 -6.37 -5.56 6.76
CA LEU A 83 -5.50 -5.76 7.91
C LEU A 83 -5.48 -7.25 8.26
N GLY A 84 -4.29 -7.81 8.38
CA GLY A 84 -4.05 -9.24 8.60
C GLY A 84 -4.15 -10.06 7.31
N GLY A 85 -4.48 -11.34 7.48
CA GLY A 85 -4.55 -12.33 6.40
C GLY A 85 -3.33 -13.25 6.37
N GLN A 86 -3.48 -14.37 5.66
CA GLN A 86 -2.39 -15.31 5.45
C GLN A 86 -1.56 -14.86 4.25
N LEU A 87 -0.27 -14.60 4.48
CA LEU A 87 0.66 -14.36 3.38
C LEU A 87 0.81 -15.66 2.58
N LEU A 88 0.38 -15.66 1.33
CA LEU A 88 0.69 -16.72 0.38
C LEU A 88 2.05 -16.43 -0.23
N GLN A 89 3.04 -17.26 0.05
CA GLN A 89 4.34 -17.20 -0.63
C GLN A 89 4.16 -17.87 -1.99
N LEU A 90 4.26 -17.08 -3.06
CA LEU A 90 4.15 -17.56 -4.44
C LEU A 90 5.51 -17.95 -5.03
N ASP A 91 6.60 -17.50 -4.40
CA ASP A 91 7.95 -17.90 -4.74
C ASP A 91 8.32 -19.15 -3.94
N ASN A 92 8.23 -20.31 -4.57
CA ASN A 92 9.05 -21.45 -4.18
C ASN A 92 10.42 -21.24 -4.85
N GLU A 93 11.40 -20.72 -4.13
CA GLU A 93 12.76 -21.14 -4.42
C GLU A 93 12.85 -22.62 -4.05
N ASP A 94 12.62 -23.44 -5.06
CA ASP A 94 12.99 -24.85 -5.09
C ASP A 94 14.52 -24.89 -4.95
N ASN A 95 15.00 -24.83 -3.71
CA ASN A 95 16.34 -25.27 -3.37
C ASN A 95 16.35 -26.78 -3.58
N GLY A 96 16.55 -27.18 -4.83
CA GLY A 96 16.90 -28.52 -5.22
C GLY A 96 18.23 -28.89 -4.58
N GLU A 97 18.19 -29.26 -3.30
CA GLU A 97 19.10 -30.26 -2.75
C GLU A 97 18.69 -31.62 -3.34
N GLU A 98 19.24 -31.99 -4.49
CA GLU A 98 19.41 -33.40 -4.83
C GLU A 98 20.81 -33.67 -5.42
N LYS A 99 21.67 -34.15 -4.51
CA LYS A 99 22.79 -35.09 -4.65
C LYS A 99 24.09 -34.66 -5.33
#